data_AF-M7WYJ9-F1
#
_entry.id   AF-M7WYJ9-F1
#
_cell.length_a   1.000
_cell.length_b   1.000
_cell.length_c   1.000
_cell.angle_alpha   90.00
_cell.angle_beta   90.00
_cell.angle_gamma   90.00
#
_symmetry.space_group_name_H-M   'P 1'
#
loop_
_entity.id
_entity.type
_entity.pdbx_description
1 polymer ?
#
loop_
_entity_poly.entity_id
_entity_poly.type
_entity_poly.pdbx_seq_one_letter_code
_entity_poly.pdbx_strand_id
1 'polypeptide(L)'
;MSDTDDSAQTSPRPFAWDRLPEELQLELLFNLDYYELKEVQAVSKNFREFVKSKQFDKPLFREAPRPGLLTKRMRIELHPLLDGVDFFSSSQTSACYRTMNYESNAFEYAAVKEYATSPACSRMSFRFNHRDFEDVDDPGILAVKSGITVKDVLDFLIAFWEKEIQAGWSRDWLYEKVWWNGFCPPKLASKTKEPTVLLKSCPYDS
;
A
#
# COMPACT_ATOMS: atom_id res chain seq x y z
N MET A 1 26.87 48.94 -36.99
CA MET A 1 26.33 47.57 -37.05
C MET A 1 27.12 46.71 -36.09
N SER A 2 26.58 46.53 -34.89
CA SER A 2 27.00 45.49 -33.93
C SER A 2 25.78 45.31 -33.02
N ASP A 3 24.89 44.42 -33.45
CA ASP A 3 23.66 44.09 -32.74
C ASP A 3 24.01 43.45 -31.41
N THR A 4 23.65 44.12 -30.31
CA THR A 4 23.72 43.54 -28.97
C THR A 4 22.51 42.64 -28.82
N ASP A 5 22.76 41.33 -28.86
CA ASP A 5 21.78 40.27 -28.71
C ASP A 5 21.20 40.28 -27.29
N ASP A 6 20.05 40.92 -27.14
CA ASP A 6 19.29 41.06 -25.89
C ASP A 6 18.46 39.79 -25.64
N SER A 7 19.16 38.67 -25.52
CA SER A 7 18.56 37.38 -25.18
C SER A 7 18.38 37.29 -23.66
N ALA A 8 17.54 38.17 -23.10
CA ALA A 8 17.02 38.02 -21.75
C ALA A 8 16.08 36.81 -21.73
N GLN A 9 16.65 35.63 -21.48
CA GLN A 9 15.93 34.39 -21.29
C GLN A 9 15.10 34.51 -19.99
N THR A 10 13.91 35.09 -20.09
CA THR A 10 12.95 35.18 -19.00
C THR A 10 12.65 33.76 -18.54
N SER A 11 13.13 33.42 -17.33
CA SER A 11 12.76 32.18 -16.66
C SER A 11 11.23 32.06 -16.68
N PRO A 12 10.66 30.90 -17.04
CA PRO A 12 9.21 30.73 -17.06
C PRO A 12 8.64 31.17 -15.71
N ARG A 13 7.61 32.03 -15.72
CA ARG A 13 6.91 32.39 -14.49
C ARG A 13 6.47 31.09 -13.81
N PRO A 14 6.70 30.94 -12.50
CA PRO A 14 6.28 29.74 -11.79
C PRO A 14 4.80 29.49 -12.01
N PHE A 15 4.44 28.25 -12.29
CA PHE A 15 3.04 27.85 -12.36
C PHE A 15 2.35 28.21 -11.04
N ALA A 16 1.34 29.08 -11.11
CA ALA A 16 0.67 29.59 -9.94
C ALA A 16 -0.50 28.66 -9.57
N TRP A 17 -0.19 27.57 -8.86
CA TRP A 17 -1.17 26.57 -8.40
C TRP A 17 -2.42 27.20 -7.77
N ASP A 18 -2.21 28.16 -6.86
CA ASP A 18 -3.31 28.82 -6.13
C ASP A 18 -4.25 29.66 -7.02
N ARG A 19 -3.92 29.85 -8.31
CA ARG A 19 -4.79 30.53 -9.29
C ARG A 19 -5.69 29.58 -10.07
N LEU A 20 -5.47 28.26 -9.97
CA LEU A 20 -6.39 27.29 -10.54
C LEU A 20 -7.70 27.27 -9.74
N PRO A 21 -8.86 27.15 -10.40
CA PRO A 21 -10.10 26.74 -9.74
C PRO A 21 -9.90 25.48 -8.90
N GLU A 22 -10.59 25.40 -7.75
CA GLU A 22 -10.48 24.26 -6.83
C GLU A 22 -10.81 22.94 -7.53
N GLU A 23 -11.74 22.95 -8.47
CA GLU A 23 -12.15 21.77 -9.25
C GLU A 23 -10.99 21.21 -10.08
N LEU A 24 -10.19 22.07 -10.71
CA LEU A 24 -9.02 21.65 -11.50
C LEU A 24 -7.86 21.21 -10.59
N GLN A 25 -7.71 21.85 -9.43
CA GLN A 25 -6.74 21.40 -8.43
C GLN A 25 -7.06 19.98 -7.94
N LEU A 26 -8.34 19.71 -7.64
CA LEU A 26 -8.80 18.38 -7.25
C LEU A 26 -8.59 17.38 -8.38
N GLU A 27 -9.01 17.70 -9.61
CA GLU A 27 -8.86 16.80 -10.76
C GLU A 27 -7.40 16.38 -10.97
N LEU A 28 -6.46 17.33 -10.93
CA LEU A 28 -5.03 17.02 -11.06
C LEU A 28 -4.53 16.10 -9.95
N LEU A 29 -4.86 16.40 -8.69
CA LEU A 29 -4.40 15.60 -7.55
C LEU A 29 -5.10 14.24 -7.46
N PHE A 30 -6.34 14.11 -7.93
CA PHE A 30 -7.05 12.82 -7.96
C PHE A 30 -6.49 11.84 -9.00
N ASN A 31 -5.71 12.32 -9.96
CA ASN A 31 -5.00 11.47 -10.91
C ASN A 31 -3.66 10.94 -10.36
N LEU A 32 -3.24 11.40 -9.19
CA LEU A 32 -2.01 10.94 -8.54
C LEU A 32 -2.25 9.67 -7.73
N ASP A 33 -1.24 8.82 -7.67
CA ASP A 33 -1.24 7.65 -6.80
C ASP A 33 -0.97 8.01 -5.33
N TYR A 34 -0.98 7.00 -4.47
CA TYR A 34 -0.75 7.16 -3.04
C TYR A 34 0.59 7.85 -2.72
N TYR A 35 1.68 7.40 -3.34
CA TYR A 35 3.02 7.91 -3.05
C TYR A 35 3.19 9.32 -3.60
N GLU A 36 2.71 9.57 -4.82
CA GLU A 36 2.69 10.90 -5.44
C GLU A 36 1.89 11.90 -4.58
N LEU A 37 0.74 11.48 -4.02
CA LEU A 37 -0.02 12.31 -3.08
C LEU A 37 0.73 12.59 -1.76
N LYS A 38 1.59 11.67 -1.29
CA LYS A 38 2.45 11.90 -0.12
C LYS A 38 3.58 12.87 -0.46
N GLU A 39 4.17 12.77 -1.65
CA GLU A 39 5.19 13.71 -2.12
C GLU A 39 4.63 15.13 -2.25
N VAL A 40 3.44 15.28 -2.83
CA VAL A 40 2.75 16.58 -2.94
C VAL A 40 2.56 17.23 -1.57
N GLN A 41 2.20 16.46 -0.53
CA GLN A 41 2.07 16.97 0.84
C GLN A 41 3.40 17.48 1.43
N ALA A 42 4.53 16.99 0.94
CA ALA A 42 5.86 17.42 1.37
C ALA A 42 6.33 18.71 0.69
N VAL A 43 5.76 19.06 -0.48
CA VAL A 43 6.16 20.25 -1.26
C VAL A 43 5.83 21.55 -0.55
N SER A 44 4.60 21.70 -0.03
CA SER A 44 4.18 22.95 0.63
C SER A 44 3.11 22.76 1.70
N LYS A 45 3.00 23.73 2.62
CA LYS A 45 1.93 23.75 3.63
C LYS A 45 0.54 23.80 2.99
N ASN A 46 0.38 24.53 1.89
CA ASN A 46 -0.91 24.66 1.19
C ASN A 46 -1.36 23.30 0.64
N PHE A 47 -0.47 22.59 -0.06
CA PHE A 47 -0.76 21.23 -0.55
C PHE A 47 -1.09 20.28 0.59
N ARG A 48 -0.32 20.35 1.68
CA ARG A 48 -0.57 19.52 2.85
C ARG A 48 -1.95 19.75 3.47
N GLU A 49 -2.39 20.99 3.61
CA GLU A 49 -3.73 21.28 4.12
C GLU A 49 -4.83 20.88 3.11
N PHE A 50 -4.58 21.06 1.82
CA PHE A 50 -5.51 20.67 0.77
C PHE A 50 -5.77 19.15 0.75
N VAL A 51 -4.69 18.36 0.81
CA VAL A 51 -4.74 16.89 0.77
C VAL A 51 -5.26 16.29 2.11
N LYS A 52 -5.38 17.08 3.18
CA LYS A 52 -6.09 16.67 4.40
C LYS A 52 -7.62 16.69 4.25
N SER A 53 -8.16 17.26 3.18
CA SER A 53 -9.60 17.27 2.96
C SER A 53 -10.16 15.85 2.81
N LYS A 54 -11.44 15.67 3.17
CA LYS A 54 -12.13 14.37 3.15
C LYS A 54 -12.16 13.71 1.77
N GLN A 55 -11.98 14.51 0.72
CA GLN A 55 -11.92 14.07 -0.66
C GLN A 55 -10.78 13.07 -0.90
N PHE A 56 -9.67 13.22 -0.14
CA PHE A 56 -8.51 12.34 -0.22
C PHE A 56 -8.52 11.22 0.82
N ASP A 57 -9.53 11.10 1.69
CA ASP A 57 -9.57 10.04 2.70
C ASP A 57 -9.59 8.64 2.07
N LYS A 58 -10.24 8.48 0.93
CA LYS A 58 -10.27 7.23 0.18
C LYS A 58 -8.91 6.87 -0.46
N PRO A 59 -8.29 7.73 -1.31
CA PRO A 59 -6.99 7.42 -1.92
C PRO A 59 -5.83 7.37 -0.92
N LEU A 60 -5.98 7.99 0.26
CA LEU A 60 -4.98 7.97 1.34
C LEU A 60 -5.36 7.04 2.50
N PHE A 61 -6.30 6.12 2.26
CA PHE A 61 -6.61 5.02 3.19
C PHE A 61 -6.95 5.48 4.62
N ARG A 62 -7.61 6.64 4.76
CA ARG A 62 -8.05 7.22 6.04
C ARG A 62 -9.53 6.98 6.32
N GLU A 63 -10.26 6.53 5.31
CA GLU A 63 -11.70 6.32 5.40
C GLU A 63 -12.03 5.08 6.24
N ALA A 64 -12.69 5.28 7.38
CA ALA A 64 -13.08 4.20 8.29
C ALA A 64 -14.06 3.19 7.67
N PRO A 65 -14.09 1.93 8.15
CA PRO A 65 -15.03 0.93 7.64
C PRO A 65 -16.48 1.38 7.82
N ARG A 66 -17.26 1.30 6.73
CA ARG A 66 -18.68 1.61 6.74
C ARG A 66 -19.51 0.32 6.69
N PRO A 67 -20.39 0.06 7.68
CA PRO A 67 -21.28 -1.09 7.64
C PRO A 67 -22.12 -1.09 6.35
N GLY A 68 -22.13 -2.23 5.66
CA GLY A 68 -22.94 -2.40 4.44
C GLY A 68 -22.31 -1.88 3.14
N LEU A 69 -21.17 -1.19 3.20
CA LEU A 69 -20.48 -0.69 2.00
C LEU A 69 -19.90 -1.83 1.14
N LEU A 70 -19.36 -2.87 1.79
CA LEU A 70 -18.74 -4.01 1.11
C LEU A 70 -19.79 -4.89 0.43
N THR A 71 -19.71 -4.99 -0.91
CA THR A 71 -20.57 -5.83 -1.77
C THR A 71 -19.77 -6.84 -2.58
N LYS A 72 -20.35 -7.99 -2.93
CA LYS A 72 -19.62 -9.16 -3.50
C LYS A 72 -18.79 -8.89 -4.77
N ARG A 73 -19.00 -7.77 -5.46
CA ARG A 73 -18.26 -7.39 -6.68
C ARG A 73 -17.46 -6.10 -6.51
N MET A 74 -17.38 -5.59 -5.29
CA MET A 74 -16.63 -4.39 -4.99
C MET A 74 -15.14 -4.65 -5.19
N ARG A 75 -14.50 -3.79 -5.97
CA ARG A 75 -13.05 -3.72 -6.02
C ARG A 75 -12.56 -3.11 -4.72
N ILE A 76 -11.64 -3.82 -4.07
CA ILE A 76 -10.97 -3.35 -2.87
C ILE A 76 -9.52 -3.13 -3.27
N GLU A 77 -9.01 -1.95 -2.96
CA GLU A 77 -7.61 -1.59 -3.15
C GLU A 77 -6.85 -1.93 -1.88
N LEU A 78 -5.63 -2.42 -2.04
CA LEU A 78 -4.71 -2.67 -0.93
C LEU A 78 -3.79 -1.46 -0.76
N HIS A 79 -3.40 -1.19 0.48
CA HIS A 79 -2.47 -0.13 0.79
C HIS A 79 -1.09 -0.42 0.15
N PRO A 80 -0.51 0.50 -0.65
CA PRO A 80 0.73 0.24 -1.41
C PRO A 80 1.96 -0.10 -0.56
N LEU A 81 2.02 0.33 0.71
CA LEU A 81 3.08 -0.07 1.64
C LEU A 81 3.16 -1.60 1.79
N LEU A 82 2.03 -2.30 1.74
CA LEU A 82 1.99 -3.76 1.92
C LEU A 82 2.70 -4.49 0.77
N ASP A 83 2.70 -3.94 -0.44
CA ASP A 83 3.30 -4.61 -1.60
C ASP A 83 4.84 -4.66 -1.54
N GLY A 84 5.48 -3.79 -0.77
CA GLY A 84 6.94 -3.71 -0.67
C GLY A 84 7.54 -4.36 0.57
N VAL A 85 6.75 -4.98 1.46
CA VAL A 85 7.28 -5.60 2.68
C VAL A 85 7.72 -7.04 2.42
N ASP A 86 8.96 -7.36 2.77
CA ASP A 86 9.49 -8.72 2.85
C ASP A 86 9.17 -9.33 4.22
N PHE A 87 8.12 -10.15 4.28
CA PHE A 87 7.66 -10.75 5.52
C PHE A 87 8.58 -11.86 6.05
N PHE A 88 9.48 -12.41 5.23
CA PHE A 88 10.39 -13.48 5.63
C PHE A 88 11.66 -12.96 6.34
N SER A 89 12.09 -11.75 5.95
CA SER A 89 13.14 -10.98 6.64
C SER A 89 12.60 -10.09 7.76
N SER A 90 11.29 -10.10 7.98
CA SER A 90 10.66 -9.29 9.02
C SER A 90 10.61 -10.00 10.37
N SER A 91 10.44 -9.21 11.42
CA SER A 91 10.22 -9.65 12.81
C SER A 91 9.19 -8.74 13.48
N GLN A 92 8.73 -9.12 14.68
CA GLN A 92 7.77 -8.32 15.44
C GLN A 92 8.25 -6.89 15.77
N THR A 93 9.55 -6.63 15.64
CA THR A 93 10.15 -5.32 15.93
C THR A 93 10.65 -4.57 14.70
N SER A 94 10.74 -5.23 13.54
CA SER A 94 11.25 -4.63 12.31
C SER A 94 10.59 -5.29 11.10
N ALA A 95 9.85 -4.51 10.31
CA ALA A 95 9.26 -4.96 9.07
C ALA A 95 10.15 -4.53 7.91
N CYS A 96 10.83 -5.47 7.26
CA CYS A 96 11.75 -5.19 6.15
C CYS A 96 10.95 -4.69 4.93
N TYR A 97 11.09 -3.41 4.59
CA TYR A 97 10.50 -2.82 3.38
C TYR A 97 11.59 -2.66 2.33
N ARG A 98 11.41 -3.30 1.18
CA ARG A 98 12.38 -3.27 0.08
C ARG A 98 11.82 -2.53 -1.12
N THR A 99 12.59 -1.56 -1.58
CA THR A 99 12.43 -0.93 -2.89
C THR A 99 13.59 -1.36 -3.79
N MET A 100 13.55 -1.00 -5.08
CA MET A 100 14.63 -1.34 -6.02
C MET A 100 16.03 -0.89 -5.55
N ASN A 101 16.11 0.16 -4.72
CA ASN A 101 17.39 0.81 -4.39
C ASN A 101 17.67 0.91 -2.88
N TYR A 102 16.69 0.63 -2.02
CA TYR A 102 16.81 0.87 -0.58
C TYR A 102 16.01 -0.13 0.25
N GLU A 103 16.55 -0.49 1.41
CA GLU A 103 15.87 -1.22 2.48
C GLU A 103 15.60 -0.27 3.65
N SER A 104 14.39 -0.34 4.21
CA SER A 104 13.98 0.46 5.36
C SER A 104 13.05 -0.35 6.28
N ASN A 105 12.74 0.19 7.46
CA ASN A 105 11.79 -0.43 8.38
C ASN A 105 10.38 0.13 8.13
N ALA A 106 9.45 -0.72 7.68
CA ALA A 106 8.07 -0.34 7.40
C ALA A 106 7.37 0.27 8.64
N PHE A 107 7.75 -0.17 9.85
CA PHE A 107 7.17 0.34 11.10
C PHE A 107 7.50 1.81 11.40
N GLU A 108 8.48 2.39 10.72
CA GLU A 108 8.84 3.80 10.88
C GLU A 108 7.95 4.74 10.04
N TYR A 109 7.25 4.22 9.04
CA TYR A 109 6.34 5.02 8.23
C TYR A 109 5.04 5.29 8.97
N ALA A 110 4.56 6.55 8.92
CA ALA A 110 3.24 6.90 9.44
C ALA A 110 2.10 6.08 8.78
N ALA A 111 2.34 5.59 7.56
CA ALA A 111 1.44 4.74 6.78
C ALA A 111 0.99 3.47 7.52
N VAL A 112 1.76 2.96 8.50
CA VAL A 112 1.33 1.77 9.26
C VAL A 112 0.04 2.00 10.06
N LYS A 113 -0.30 3.26 10.34
CA LYS A 113 -1.54 3.64 11.04
C LYS A 113 -2.73 3.83 10.11
N GLU A 114 -2.52 3.78 8.81
CA GLU A 114 -3.57 3.92 7.79
C GLU A 114 -4.28 2.57 7.59
N TYR A 115 -5.50 2.59 7.04
CA TYR A 115 -6.23 1.35 6.78
C TYR A 115 -5.51 0.52 5.71
N ALA A 116 -5.50 -0.80 5.88
CA ALA A 116 -4.87 -1.71 4.94
C ALA A 116 -5.58 -1.74 3.58
N THR A 117 -6.84 -1.31 3.51
CA THR A 117 -7.64 -1.35 2.28
C THR A 117 -8.48 -0.10 2.07
N SER A 118 -8.84 0.13 0.80
CA SER A 118 -9.81 1.15 0.40
C SER A 118 -10.91 0.51 -0.49
N PRO A 119 -12.18 0.46 -0.05
CA PRO A 119 -12.67 0.85 1.28
C PRO A 119 -12.07 0.01 2.42
N ALA A 120 -12.03 0.56 3.63
CA ALA A 120 -11.49 -0.13 4.79
C ALA A 120 -12.33 -1.35 5.21
N CYS A 121 -11.63 -2.46 5.45
CA CYS A 121 -12.21 -3.72 5.88
C CYS A 121 -11.98 -3.97 7.38
N SER A 122 -12.90 -4.70 8.03
CA SER A 122 -12.78 -5.10 9.44
C SER A 122 -12.49 -6.58 9.63
N ARG A 123 -12.47 -7.35 8.55
CA ARG A 123 -12.08 -8.77 8.48
C ARG A 123 -11.27 -8.96 7.21
N MET A 124 -10.31 -9.87 7.18
CA MET A 124 -9.51 -10.23 6.02
C MET A 124 -8.97 -11.65 6.16
N SER A 125 -9.03 -12.43 5.09
CA SER A 125 -8.37 -13.73 5.00
C SER A 125 -7.22 -13.68 4.00
N PHE A 126 -6.19 -14.45 4.28
CA PHE A 126 -5.00 -14.55 3.42
C PHE A 126 -4.91 -15.95 2.86
N ARG A 127 -4.50 -16.07 1.60
CA ARG A 127 -4.25 -17.34 0.93
C ARG A 127 -2.94 -17.26 0.18
N PHE A 128 -2.18 -18.35 0.22
CA PHE A 128 -1.01 -18.52 -0.61
C PHE A 128 -1.39 -19.15 -1.95
N ASN A 129 -0.69 -18.77 -3.01
CA ASN A 129 -0.88 -19.39 -4.30
C ASN A 129 -0.43 -20.86 -4.25
N HIS A 130 -1.39 -21.79 -4.28
CA HIS A 130 -1.19 -23.19 -3.88
C HIS A 130 -0.13 -23.99 -4.66
N ARG A 131 0.30 -23.58 -5.87
CA ARG A 131 1.22 -24.40 -6.67
C ARG A 131 2.55 -24.71 -5.95
N ASP A 132 3.04 -23.78 -5.15
CA ASP A 132 4.32 -23.92 -4.45
C ASP A 132 4.15 -24.06 -2.92
N PHE A 133 2.92 -24.15 -2.42
CA PHE A 133 2.61 -24.02 -0.99
C PHE A 133 1.53 -25.01 -0.50
N GLU A 134 1.45 -26.19 -1.10
CA GLU A 134 0.44 -27.19 -0.73
C GLU A 134 0.53 -27.62 0.75
N ASP A 135 1.73 -27.52 1.35
CA ASP A 135 2.00 -27.90 2.74
C ASP A 135 2.06 -26.72 3.72
N VAL A 136 1.84 -25.47 3.27
CA VAL A 136 1.81 -24.30 4.16
C VAL A 136 0.39 -24.07 4.67
N ASP A 137 0.25 -23.99 5.99
CA ASP A 137 -1.03 -23.69 6.64
C ASP A 137 -1.60 -22.33 6.20
N ASP A 138 -2.93 -22.23 6.15
CA ASP A 138 -3.59 -20.93 5.95
C ASP A 138 -3.28 -20.01 7.16
N PRO A 139 -2.90 -18.72 6.96
CA PRO A 139 -2.64 -17.80 8.07
C PRO A 139 -3.87 -17.55 8.94
N GLY A 140 -5.06 -17.82 8.42
CA GLY A 140 -6.34 -17.62 9.08
C GLY A 140 -6.99 -16.28 8.73
N ILE A 141 -7.79 -15.77 9.66
CA ILE A 141 -8.59 -14.55 9.48
C ILE A 141 -8.13 -13.49 10.47
N LEU A 142 -7.70 -12.34 9.94
CA LEU A 142 -7.47 -11.13 10.70
C LEU A 142 -8.79 -10.37 10.85
N ALA A 143 -9.18 -10.01 12.08
CA ALA A 143 -10.43 -9.30 12.35
C ALA A 143 -10.22 -8.18 13.37
N VAL A 144 -10.49 -6.94 12.96
CA VAL A 144 -10.36 -5.73 13.77
C VAL A 144 -11.60 -4.87 13.61
N LYS A 145 -12.37 -4.70 14.69
CA LYS A 145 -13.69 -4.05 14.66
C LYS A 145 -13.63 -2.59 14.16
N SER A 146 -12.58 -1.86 14.52
CA SER A 146 -12.33 -0.48 14.09
C SER A 146 -11.87 -0.34 12.63
N GLY A 147 -11.57 -1.46 11.97
CA GLY A 147 -10.90 -1.49 10.68
C GLY A 147 -9.46 -1.97 10.83
N ILE A 148 -9.02 -2.73 9.84
CA ILE A 148 -7.69 -3.32 9.77
C ILE A 148 -6.73 -2.25 9.27
N THR A 149 -5.71 -1.94 10.05
CA THR A 149 -4.61 -1.06 9.67
C THR A 149 -3.51 -1.84 8.93
N VAL A 150 -2.63 -1.12 8.25
CA VAL A 150 -1.41 -1.70 7.66
C VAL A 150 -0.61 -2.43 8.74
N LYS A 151 -0.43 -1.82 9.93
CA LYS A 151 0.28 -2.47 11.04
C LYS A 151 -0.34 -3.81 11.44
N ASP A 152 -1.67 -3.88 11.52
CA ASP A 152 -2.36 -5.13 11.89
C ASP A 152 -2.07 -6.24 10.89
N VAL A 153 -2.02 -5.93 9.59
CA VAL A 153 -1.65 -6.90 8.54
C VAL A 153 -0.19 -7.32 8.68
N LEU A 154 0.71 -6.36 8.92
CA LEU A 154 2.14 -6.62 9.12
C LEU A 154 2.36 -7.55 10.30
N ASP A 155 1.87 -7.19 11.48
CA ASP A 155 2.01 -7.99 12.70
C ASP A 155 1.46 -9.42 12.51
N PHE A 156 0.28 -9.53 11.87
CA PHE A 156 -0.37 -10.82 11.65
C PHE A 156 0.43 -11.76 10.74
N LEU A 157 0.88 -11.28 9.59
CA LEU A 157 1.60 -12.11 8.62
C LEU A 157 3.06 -12.34 9.03
N ILE A 158 3.70 -11.37 9.70
CA ILE A 158 5.04 -11.56 10.27
C ILE A 158 5.01 -12.68 11.32
N ALA A 159 4.04 -12.65 12.24
CA ALA A 159 3.90 -13.69 13.25
C ALA A 159 3.63 -15.06 12.64
N PHE A 160 2.82 -15.13 11.58
CA PHE A 160 2.59 -16.36 10.82
C PHE A 160 3.91 -16.91 10.25
N TRP A 161 4.64 -16.11 9.48
CA TRP A 161 5.86 -16.57 8.83
C TRP A 161 6.99 -16.89 9.81
N GLU A 162 7.10 -16.14 10.90
CA GLU A 162 8.02 -16.44 11.98
C GLU A 162 7.75 -17.82 12.58
N LYS A 163 6.48 -18.17 12.82
CA LYS A 163 6.07 -19.50 13.29
C LYS A 163 6.43 -20.60 12.28
N GLU A 164 6.14 -20.41 11.00
CA GLU A 164 6.45 -21.41 9.97
C GLU A 164 7.97 -21.62 9.82
N ILE A 165 8.76 -20.54 9.84
CA ILE A 165 10.23 -20.63 9.83
C ILE A 165 10.74 -21.38 11.06
N GLN A 166 10.19 -21.11 12.26
CA GLN A 166 10.52 -21.84 13.48
C GLN A 166 10.11 -23.32 13.43
N ALA A 167 9.06 -23.66 12.68
CA ALA A 167 8.60 -25.03 12.46
C ALA A 167 9.49 -25.82 11.47
N GLY A 168 10.45 -25.16 10.83
CA GLY A 168 11.46 -25.81 9.98
C GLY A 168 11.45 -25.38 8.51
N TRP A 169 10.58 -24.42 8.12
CA TRP A 169 10.60 -23.86 6.77
C TRP A 169 11.89 -23.08 6.52
N SER A 170 12.65 -23.45 5.48
CA SER A 170 13.87 -22.75 5.10
C SER A 170 13.57 -21.39 4.49
N ARG A 171 14.22 -20.33 4.99
CA ARG A 171 14.15 -18.99 4.39
C ARG A 171 14.62 -19.00 2.95
N ASP A 172 15.71 -19.70 2.64
CA ASP A 172 16.25 -19.77 1.27
C ASP A 172 15.25 -20.42 0.33
N TRP A 173 14.60 -21.50 0.78
CA TRP A 173 13.53 -22.15 0.01
C TRP A 173 12.33 -21.22 -0.19
N LEU A 174 11.93 -20.50 0.86
CA LEU A 174 10.88 -19.47 0.76
C LEU A 174 11.29 -18.39 -0.24
N TYR A 175 12.52 -17.90 -0.23
CA TYR A 175 12.96 -16.91 -1.23
C TYR A 175 13.03 -17.47 -2.67
N GLU A 176 13.46 -18.71 -2.85
CA GLU A 176 13.53 -19.36 -4.16
C GLU A 176 12.15 -19.64 -4.77
N LYS A 177 11.21 -20.07 -3.94
CA LYS A 177 9.84 -20.42 -4.38
C LYS A 177 8.89 -19.24 -4.34
N VAL A 178 9.26 -18.23 -3.57
CA VAL A 178 8.42 -17.08 -3.23
C VAL A 178 9.27 -15.85 -3.43
N TRP A 179 9.57 -15.55 -4.70
CA TRP A 179 9.98 -14.20 -5.00
C TRP A 179 8.79 -13.30 -4.64
N TRP A 180 8.99 -12.47 -3.63
CA TRP A 180 7.99 -11.58 -3.07
C TRP A 180 7.57 -10.57 -4.15
N ASN A 181 6.45 -10.82 -4.84
CA ASN A 181 5.93 -9.90 -5.87
C ASN A 181 4.53 -9.40 -5.55
N GLY A 182 4.25 -9.28 -4.26
CA GLY A 182 3.18 -8.46 -3.76
C GLY A 182 1.88 -9.20 -3.55
N PHE A 183 0.96 -8.45 -2.99
CA PHE A 183 -0.38 -8.92 -2.75
C PHE A 183 -1.22 -8.74 -4.01
N CYS A 184 -2.17 -9.63 -4.23
CA CYS A 184 -3.23 -9.37 -5.21
C CYS A 184 -4.30 -8.46 -4.63
N PRO A 185 -4.96 -7.66 -5.50
CA PRO A 185 -6.13 -6.89 -5.11
C PRO A 185 -7.14 -7.77 -4.34
N PRO A 186 -7.52 -7.39 -3.11
CA PRO A 186 -8.46 -8.15 -2.32
C PRO A 186 -9.80 -8.31 -3.05
N LYS A 187 -10.43 -9.47 -2.89
CA LYS A 187 -11.79 -9.75 -3.40
C LYS A 187 -12.67 -10.29 -2.29
N LEU A 188 -13.93 -9.85 -2.25
CA LEU A 188 -14.91 -10.41 -1.33
C LEU A 188 -15.24 -11.87 -1.71
N ALA A 189 -15.10 -12.78 -0.75
CA ALA A 189 -15.44 -14.18 -0.95
C ALA A 189 -16.93 -14.33 -1.30
N SER A 190 -17.27 -15.24 -2.21
CA SER A 190 -18.64 -15.37 -2.75
C SER A 190 -19.71 -15.65 -1.68
N LYS A 191 -19.31 -16.19 -0.52
CA LYS A 191 -20.18 -16.60 0.59
C LYS A 191 -20.08 -15.72 1.85
N THR A 192 -19.05 -14.89 2.01
CA THR A 192 -18.84 -14.07 3.22
C THR A 192 -18.57 -12.60 2.86
N LYS A 193 -18.78 -11.67 3.79
CA LYS A 193 -18.34 -10.26 3.63
C LYS A 193 -16.85 -10.09 3.94
N GLU A 194 -16.07 -11.14 3.78
CA GLU A 194 -14.65 -11.16 4.10
C GLU A 194 -13.87 -10.96 2.80
N PRO A 195 -12.97 -9.97 2.73
CA PRO A 195 -12.01 -9.85 1.67
C PRO A 195 -10.97 -10.97 1.81
N THR A 196 -10.71 -11.64 0.70
CA THR A 196 -9.63 -12.59 0.54
C THR A 196 -8.51 -11.93 -0.23
N VAL A 197 -7.33 -11.94 0.37
CA VAL A 197 -6.07 -11.49 -0.21
C VAL A 197 -5.30 -12.73 -0.66
N LEU A 198 -4.86 -12.72 -1.92
CA LEU A 198 -4.01 -13.76 -2.47
C LEU A 198 -2.57 -13.25 -2.47
N LEU A 199 -1.70 -13.97 -1.79
CA LEU A 199 -0.25 -13.81 -1.83
C LEU A 199 0.28 -14.61 -3.01
N LYS A 200 0.87 -13.92 -3.98
CA LYS A 200 1.43 -14.55 -5.17
C LYS A 200 2.93 -14.71 -5.02
N SER A 201 3.40 -15.93 -5.20
CA SER A 201 4.73 -16.19 -5.74
C SER A 201 4.71 -15.90 -7.24
N CYS A 202 5.74 -15.22 -7.74
CA CYS A 202 6.12 -15.36 -9.14
C CYS A 202 7.35 -16.26 -9.18
N PRO A 203 7.47 -17.15 -10.20
CA PRO A 203 8.75 -17.80 -10.45
C PRO A 203 9.82 -16.74 -10.71
N TYR A 204 11.05 -17.03 -10.27
CA TYR A 204 12.22 -16.34 -10.79
C TYR A 204 12.36 -16.74 -12.26
N ASP A 205 11.75 -16.00 -13.17
CA ASP A 205 11.99 -16.24 -14.58
C ASP A 205 13.42 -15.77 -14.92
N SER A 206 14.21 -16.78 -15.31
CA SER A 206 15.40 -16.74 -16.16
C SER A 206 15.29 -15.83 -17.37
#